data_AF-A0A8T4MDD9-F1
#
_entry.id   AF-A0A8T4MDD9-F1
#
_cell.length_a   1.000
_cell.length_b   1.000
_cell.length_c   1.000
_cell.angle_alpha   90.00
_cell.angle_beta   90.00
_cell.angle_gamma   90.00
#
_symmetry.space_group_name_H-M   'P 1'
#
loop_
_entity.id
_entity.type
_entity.pdbx_description
1 polymer ?
#
loop_
_entity_poly.entity_id
_entity_poly.type
_entity_poly.pdbx_seq_one_letter_code
_entity_poly.pdbx_strand_id
1 'polypeptide(L)'
;MNVLNKRGSYATYTFPSGMGGKRGSCATYTFPSGMGGKRGSCATYTFPFLQNGKRGLSPVVATVLLVSITLILAVIVFFWARSFIGETIEKNERAIEMSCEEVDFLIEAYNDGSGKGKLSVQNIGSVSIYGVEMRIKGKGEIKEIGRSGVTVNPGNTETYELIEGVDSGDTIIAVPILLGETNTEKVAHVCDSDYGISTIYE
;
A
#
# COMPACT_ATOMS: atom_id res chain seq x y z
N MET A 1 -63.94 -50.06 43.06
CA MET A 1 -62.49 -49.79 43.08
C MET A 1 -61.95 -50.01 41.69
N ASN A 2 -61.41 -48.95 41.07
CA ASN A 2 -60.74 -48.95 39.75
C ASN A 2 -61.68 -49.37 38.58
N VAL A 3 -61.55 -48.91 37.34
CA VAL A 3 -60.36 -48.58 36.55
C VAL A 3 -60.73 -47.43 35.61
N LEU A 4 -59.99 -46.31 35.67
CA LEU A 4 -60.07 -45.25 34.65
C LEU A 4 -59.13 -45.62 33.49
N ASN A 5 -59.69 -46.07 32.37
CA ASN A 5 -58.95 -46.31 31.14
C ASN A 5 -58.90 -45.00 30.33
N LYS A 6 -57.76 -44.30 30.38
CA LYS A 6 -57.48 -43.07 29.61
C LYS A 6 -57.25 -43.43 28.14
N ARG A 7 -58.12 -42.98 27.23
CA ARG A 7 -57.80 -42.84 25.80
C ARG A 7 -57.21 -41.46 25.56
N GLY A 8 -55.92 -41.39 25.25
CA GLY A 8 -55.26 -40.16 24.80
C GLY A 8 -55.73 -39.80 23.40
N SER A 9 -56.19 -38.56 23.21
CA SER A 9 -56.57 -38.02 21.90
C SER A 9 -55.34 -37.38 21.27
N TYR A 10 -54.90 -37.86 20.11
CA TYR A 10 -53.80 -37.28 19.34
C TYR A 10 -54.36 -36.20 18.41
N ALA A 11 -53.67 -35.06 18.29
CA ALA A 11 -53.96 -34.04 17.28
C ALA A 11 -53.03 -34.24 16.07
N THR A 12 -53.59 -34.33 14.88
CA THR A 12 -52.84 -34.42 13.61
C THR A 12 -52.85 -33.04 12.95
N TYR A 13 -51.67 -32.54 12.58
CA TYR A 13 -51.52 -31.24 11.91
C TYR A 13 -51.15 -31.49 10.46
N THR A 14 -51.89 -30.90 9.53
CA THR A 14 -51.54 -30.81 8.10
C THR A 14 -50.91 -29.45 7.82
N PHE A 15 -49.69 -29.44 7.29
CA PHE A 15 -49.00 -28.22 6.88
C PHE A 15 -49.29 -27.94 5.39
N PRO A 16 -49.51 -26.67 4.99
CA PRO A 16 -49.56 -26.30 3.59
C PRO A 16 -48.18 -26.51 2.93
N SER A 17 -48.20 -26.90 1.66
CA SER A 17 -47.02 -27.26 0.86
C SER A 17 -45.98 -26.13 0.88
N GLY A 18 -44.82 -26.37 1.52
CA GLY A 18 -43.67 -25.44 1.51
C GLY A 18 -43.09 -25.05 2.88
N MET A 19 -43.74 -25.38 4.00
CA MET A 19 -43.20 -25.13 5.35
C MET A 19 -42.69 -26.41 6.01
N GLY A 20 -41.40 -26.68 5.88
CA GLY A 20 -40.71 -27.75 6.61
C GLY A 20 -40.45 -27.36 8.07
N GLY A 21 -41.36 -27.73 8.97
CA GLY A 21 -41.15 -27.59 10.42
C GLY A 21 -40.44 -28.82 11.01
N LYS A 22 -39.35 -28.61 11.78
CA LYS A 22 -38.73 -29.67 12.58
C LYS A 22 -39.69 -30.09 13.71
N ARG A 23 -39.95 -31.40 13.83
CA ARG A 23 -40.78 -31.99 14.89
C ARG A 23 -40.11 -31.79 16.26
N GLY A 24 -40.65 -30.90 17.07
CA GLY A 24 -40.34 -30.75 18.50
C GLY A 24 -41.54 -31.18 19.37
N SER A 25 -41.24 -31.69 20.55
CA SER A 25 -42.16 -32.36 21.49
C SER A 25 -43.42 -31.56 21.86
N CYS A 26 -44.54 -32.27 21.96
CA CYS A 26 -45.87 -31.74 22.29
C CYS A 26 -45.87 -30.83 23.53
N ALA A 27 -46.28 -29.57 23.36
CA ALA A 27 -46.53 -28.68 24.50
C ALA A 27 -47.75 -29.20 25.29
N THR A 28 -47.53 -29.52 26.57
CA THR A 28 -48.62 -29.83 27.51
C THR A 28 -48.97 -28.56 28.25
N TYR A 29 -50.22 -28.11 28.13
CA TYR A 29 -50.73 -26.95 28.87
C TYR A 29 -51.50 -27.46 30.10
N THR A 30 -51.07 -27.07 31.30
CA THR A 30 -51.80 -27.26 32.55
C THR A 30 -52.71 -26.05 32.78
N PHE A 31 -54.01 -26.30 32.90
CA PHE A 31 -54.99 -25.27 33.22
C PHE A 31 -55.12 -25.13 34.74
N PRO A 32 -55.12 -23.90 35.31
CA PRO A 32 -55.41 -23.71 36.72
C PRO A 32 -56.88 -24.03 37.03
N SER A 33 -57.10 -24.61 38.21
CA SER A 33 -58.38 -25.11 38.70
C SER A 33 -59.47 -24.03 38.67
N GLY A 34 -60.44 -24.15 37.75
CA GLY A 34 -61.62 -23.29 37.75
C GLY A 34 -62.28 -22.98 36.41
N MET A 35 -61.64 -23.27 35.26
CA MET A 35 -62.25 -23.00 33.94
C MET A 35 -62.83 -24.28 33.30
N GLY A 36 -64.11 -24.52 33.53
CA GLY A 36 -64.90 -25.50 32.79
C GLY A 36 -65.34 -24.95 31.44
N GLY A 37 -64.59 -25.26 30.37
CA GLY A 37 -64.98 -24.97 28.98
C GLY A 37 -65.73 -26.14 28.35
N LYS A 38 -66.94 -25.88 27.82
CA LYS A 38 -67.71 -26.88 27.05
C LYS A 38 -66.96 -27.28 25.77
N ARG A 39 -66.97 -28.58 25.45
CA ARG A 39 -66.46 -29.13 24.19
C ARG A 39 -67.32 -28.63 23.02
N GLY A 40 -66.76 -27.73 22.22
CA GLY A 40 -67.32 -27.21 20.99
C GLY A 40 -66.22 -27.01 19.95
N SER A 41 -66.61 -27.08 18.67
CA SER A 41 -65.78 -27.20 17.47
C SER A 41 -64.56 -26.26 17.44
N CYS A 42 -63.41 -26.86 17.13
CA CYS A 42 -62.19 -26.25 16.56
C CYS A 42 -62.02 -24.74 16.85
N ALA A 43 -61.51 -24.40 18.03
CA ALA A 43 -61.03 -23.06 18.28
C ALA A 43 -59.75 -22.83 17.44
N THR A 44 -59.88 -22.02 16.38
CA THR A 44 -58.71 -21.49 15.66
C THR A 44 -58.19 -20.32 16.47
N TYR A 45 -57.12 -20.56 17.24
CA TYR A 45 -56.39 -19.47 17.88
C TYR A 45 -55.45 -18.88 16.84
N THR A 46 -55.90 -17.82 16.17
CA THR A 46 -54.98 -16.93 15.47
C THR A 46 -54.16 -16.26 16.55
N PHE A 47 -52.98 -16.81 16.86
CA PHE A 47 -52.02 -16.10 17.69
C PHE A 47 -51.70 -14.79 16.94
N PRO A 48 -52.03 -13.61 17.48
CA PRO A 48 -51.39 -12.41 16.97
C PRO A 48 -49.92 -12.62 17.27
N PHE A 49 -49.13 -12.86 16.22
CA PHE A 49 -47.69 -12.77 16.36
C PHE A 49 -47.44 -11.37 16.90
N LEU A 50 -47.10 -11.28 18.18
CA LEU A 50 -46.57 -10.07 18.80
C LEU A 50 -45.28 -9.77 18.06
N GLN A 51 -45.44 -9.09 16.93
CA GLN A 51 -44.37 -8.58 16.11
C GLN A 51 -43.84 -7.40 16.92
N ASN A 52 -42.95 -7.71 17.86
CA ASN A 52 -42.08 -6.72 18.47
C ASN A 52 -41.50 -5.94 17.28
N GLY A 53 -41.80 -4.65 17.19
CA GLY A 53 -41.70 -3.82 15.98
C GLY A 53 -40.28 -3.66 15.44
N LYS A 54 -39.67 -4.76 15.01
CA LYS A 54 -38.40 -4.81 14.29
C LYS A 54 -38.76 -4.45 12.86
N ARG A 55 -38.77 -3.14 12.60
CA ARG A 55 -38.92 -2.56 11.27
C ARG A 55 -37.80 -3.13 10.40
N GLY A 56 -38.12 -4.15 9.62
CA GLY A 56 -37.23 -4.63 8.57
C GLY A 56 -37.02 -3.50 7.58
N LEU A 57 -35.76 -3.21 7.26
CA LEU A 57 -35.44 -2.31 6.16
C LEU A 57 -36.08 -2.89 4.89
N SER A 58 -36.86 -2.07 4.19
CA SER A 58 -37.48 -2.47 2.93
C SER A 58 -36.39 -2.99 1.98
N PRO A 59 -36.60 -4.12 1.28
CA PRO A 59 -35.61 -4.70 0.37
C PRO A 59 -35.09 -3.71 -0.69
N VAL A 60 -35.93 -2.76 -1.09
CA VAL A 60 -35.57 -1.69 -2.04
C VAL A 60 -34.64 -0.67 -1.39
N VAL A 61 -34.89 -0.30 -0.13
CA VAL A 61 -34.07 0.69 0.58
C VAL A 61 -32.68 0.14 0.88
N ALA A 62 -32.59 -1.16 1.20
CA ALA A 62 -31.32 -1.82 1.47
C ALA A 62 -30.40 -1.85 0.24
N THR A 63 -30.95 -2.11 -0.95
CA THR A 63 -30.16 -2.15 -2.19
C THR A 63 -29.71 -0.75 -2.63
N VAL A 64 -30.56 0.26 -2.49
CA VAL A 64 -30.20 1.65 -2.79
C VAL A 64 -29.08 2.15 -1.87
N LEU A 65 -29.15 1.83 -0.57
CA LEU A 65 -28.08 2.17 0.38
C LEU A 65 -26.77 1.43 0.09
N LEU A 66 -26.85 0.17 -0.34
CA LEU A 66 -25.66 -0.60 -0.68
C LEU A 66 -24.98 0.00 -1.92
N VAL A 67 -25.75 0.31 -2.97
CA VAL A 67 -25.21 0.88 -4.22
C VAL A 67 -24.65 2.29 -4.00
N SER A 68 -25.24 3.11 -3.13
CA SER A 68 -24.70 4.45 -2.87
C SER A 68 -23.33 4.41 -2.19
N ILE A 69 -23.16 3.53 -1.20
CA ILE A 69 -21.90 3.38 -0.47
C ILE A 69 -20.79 2.86 -1.38
N THR A 70 -21.09 1.91 -2.27
CA THR A 70 -20.08 1.37 -3.19
C THR A 70 -19.57 2.44 -4.17
N LEU A 71 -20.45 3.34 -4.65
CA LEU A 71 -20.03 4.46 -5.51
C LEU A 71 -19.10 5.43 -4.76
N ILE A 72 -19.42 5.76 -3.51
CA ILE A 72 -18.58 6.65 -2.69
C ILE A 72 -17.20 6.02 -2.46
N LEU A 73 -17.15 4.74 -2.08
CA LEU A 73 -15.89 4.04 -1.87
C LEU A 73 -15.05 3.95 -3.15
N ALA A 74 -15.67 3.72 -4.30
CA ALA A 74 -14.96 3.71 -5.58
C ALA A 74 -14.28 5.06 -5.88
N VAL A 75 -14.97 6.17 -5.62
CA VAL A 75 -14.41 7.52 -5.81
C VAL A 75 -13.25 7.77 -4.85
N ILE A 76 -13.39 7.40 -3.56
CA ILE A 76 -12.33 7.57 -2.57
C ILE A 76 -11.08 6.80 -3.00
N VAL A 77 -11.21 5.51 -3.35
CA VAL A 77 -10.06 4.69 -3.78
C VAL A 77 -9.39 5.30 -5.02
N PHE A 78 -10.16 5.83 -5.96
CA PHE A 78 -9.62 6.50 -7.15
C PHE A 78 -8.86 7.79 -6.83
N PHE A 79 -9.38 8.63 -5.93
CA PHE A 79 -8.69 9.84 -5.50
C PHE A 79 -7.40 9.53 -4.74
N TRP A 80 -7.39 8.49 -3.90
CA TRP A 80 -6.17 8.00 -3.26
C TRP A 80 -5.17 7.49 -4.32
N ALA A 81 -5.62 6.68 -5.28
CA ALA A 81 -4.77 6.16 -6.35
C ALA A 81 -4.14 7.28 -7.19
N ARG A 82 -4.89 8.32 -7.53
CA ARG A 82 -4.34 9.49 -8.24
C ARG A 82 -3.33 10.29 -7.42
N SER A 83 -3.51 10.36 -6.10
CA SER A 83 -2.56 11.05 -5.23
C SER A 83 -1.24 10.29 -5.03
N PHE A 84 -1.21 8.98 -5.30
CA PHE A 84 0.00 8.16 -5.26
C PHE A 84 0.82 8.18 -6.55
N ILE A 85 0.25 8.68 -7.66
CA ILE A 85 1.05 9.08 -8.82
C ILE A 85 1.75 10.38 -8.41
N GLY A 86 2.81 10.21 -7.62
CA GLY A 86 3.72 11.27 -7.28
C GLY A 86 4.39 11.82 -8.52
N GLU A 87 4.84 13.06 -8.42
CA GLU A 87 5.66 13.72 -9.42
C GLU A 87 6.86 12.84 -9.76
N THR A 88 6.90 12.30 -10.98
CA THR A 88 8.09 11.62 -11.47
C THR A 88 9.15 12.68 -11.72
N ILE A 89 10.31 12.54 -11.09
CA ILE A 89 11.47 13.36 -11.40
C ILE A 89 11.91 12.99 -12.81
N GLU A 90 11.75 13.92 -13.74
CA GLU A 90 12.06 13.72 -15.15
C GLU A 90 13.34 14.45 -15.53
N LYS A 91 14.12 13.88 -16.43
CA LYS A 91 15.26 14.55 -17.05
C LYS A 91 15.19 14.29 -18.55
N ASN A 92 15.19 15.36 -19.34
CA ASN A 92 15.06 15.28 -20.80
C ASN A 92 13.84 14.44 -21.26
N GLU A 93 12.66 14.68 -20.65
CA GLU A 93 11.39 13.99 -20.97
C GLU A 93 11.38 12.47 -20.72
N ARG A 94 12.35 11.98 -19.93
CA ARG A 94 12.45 10.56 -19.53
C ARG A 94 12.57 10.45 -18.02
N ALA A 95 12.22 9.28 -17.48
CA ALA A 95 12.46 8.98 -16.07
C ALA A 95 13.95 9.13 -15.75
N ILE A 96 14.28 9.80 -14.65
CA ILE A 96 15.67 10.08 -14.27
C ILE A 96 16.53 8.82 -14.11
N GLU A 97 15.91 7.70 -13.72
CA GLU A 97 16.57 6.39 -13.62
C GLU A 97 17.16 5.93 -14.95
N MET A 98 16.42 6.08 -16.05
CA MET A 98 16.93 5.73 -17.39
C MET A 98 18.02 6.70 -17.84
N SER A 99 18.05 7.92 -17.30
CA SER A 99 19.12 8.88 -17.59
C SER A 99 20.41 8.56 -16.84
N CYS A 100 20.35 7.84 -15.71
CA CYS A 100 21.55 7.37 -15.02
C CYS A 100 22.30 6.29 -15.82
N GLU A 101 21.58 5.46 -16.59
CA GLU A 101 22.18 4.44 -17.47
C GLU A 101 22.96 5.04 -18.65
N GLU A 102 22.58 6.23 -19.14
CA GLU A 102 23.24 6.91 -20.26
C GLU A 102 24.45 7.78 -19.84
N VAL A 103 24.74 7.86 -18.53
CA VAL A 103 25.81 8.69 -18.01
C VAL A 103 27.15 7.95 -18.08
N ASP A 104 27.97 8.34 -19.05
CA ASP A 104 29.36 7.90 -19.17
C ASP A 104 30.34 9.01 -18.75
N PHE A 105 31.20 8.71 -17.79
CA PHE A 105 32.24 9.63 -17.32
C PHE A 105 33.53 8.88 -17.00
N LEU A 106 34.64 9.62 -16.91
CA LEU A 106 35.92 9.10 -16.46
C LEU A 106 36.35 9.88 -15.23
N ILE A 107 37.03 9.19 -14.32
CA ILE A 107 37.55 9.80 -13.10
C ILE A 107 39.03 9.47 -12.95
N GLU A 108 39.79 10.46 -12.52
CA GLU A 108 41.20 10.32 -12.20
C GLU A 108 41.47 11.03 -10.88
N ALA A 109 42.03 10.31 -9.91
CA ALA A 109 42.33 10.88 -8.60
C ALA A 109 43.85 10.95 -8.42
N TYR A 110 44.35 12.17 -8.18
CA TYR A 110 45.79 12.44 -8.10
C TYR A 110 46.10 13.52 -7.07
N ASN A 111 47.33 13.54 -6.58
CA ASN A 111 47.83 14.61 -5.71
C ASN A 111 48.53 15.71 -6.52
N ASP A 112 48.05 16.96 -6.44
CA ASP A 112 48.65 18.11 -7.15
C ASP A 112 49.79 18.79 -6.37
N GLY A 113 50.52 18.03 -5.54
CA GLY A 113 51.64 18.52 -4.73
C GLY A 113 51.26 19.51 -3.61
N SER A 114 49.99 19.91 -3.52
CA SER A 114 49.46 20.85 -2.51
C SER A 114 49.04 20.17 -1.20
N GLY A 115 49.28 18.86 -1.07
CA GLY A 115 48.93 18.07 0.12
C GLY A 115 47.45 17.69 0.24
N LYS A 116 46.61 18.13 -0.70
CA LYS A 116 45.21 17.71 -0.85
C LYS A 116 45.05 16.91 -2.14
N GLY A 117 44.30 15.81 -2.06
CA GLY A 117 43.95 15.03 -3.25
C GLY A 117 42.94 15.76 -4.13
N LYS A 118 43.11 15.63 -5.45
CA LYS A 118 42.20 16.16 -6.46
C LYS A 118 41.55 15.01 -7.20
N LEU A 119 40.28 15.18 -7.53
CA LEU A 119 39.51 14.26 -8.37
C LEU A 119 39.12 15.00 -9.65
N SER A 120 39.72 14.61 -10.76
CA SER A 120 39.33 15.04 -12.09
C SER A 120 38.18 14.17 -12.58
N VAL A 121 37.09 14.79 -13.00
CA VAL A 121 35.91 14.13 -13.55
C VAL A 121 35.70 14.66 -14.97
N GLN A 122 35.79 13.77 -15.94
CA GLN A 122 35.55 14.08 -17.35
C GLN A 122 34.23 13.46 -17.79
N ASN A 123 33.33 14.26 -18.32
CA ASN A 123 32.09 13.76 -18.91
C ASN A 123 32.34 13.37 -20.37
N ILE A 124 32.31 12.06 -20.67
CA ILE A 124 32.48 11.54 -22.04
C ILE A 124 31.13 11.21 -22.70
N GLY A 125 30.05 11.19 -21.92
CA GLY A 125 28.70 10.88 -22.36
C GLY A 125 27.96 12.08 -22.94
N SER A 126 26.68 11.85 -23.28
CA SER A 126 25.75 12.84 -23.83
C SER A 126 24.99 13.64 -22.76
N VAL A 127 24.93 13.12 -21.53
CA VAL A 127 24.12 13.67 -20.43
C VAL A 127 24.95 14.57 -19.54
N SER A 128 24.48 15.79 -19.25
CA SER A 128 25.14 16.68 -18.30
C SER A 128 25.03 16.17 -16.86
N ILE A 129 26.15 16.16 -16.15
CA ILE A 129 26.22 15.72 -14.76
C ILE A 129 26.12 16.98 -13.89
N TYR A 130 25.22 17.00 -12.90
CA TYR A 130 25.10 18.17 -12.01
C TYR A 130 26.16 18.20 -10.93
N GLY A 131 26.60 17.01 -10.52
CA GLY A 131 27.52 16.86 -9.42
C GLY A 131 27.94 15.42 -9.27
N VAL A 132 28.86 15.18 -8.35
CA VAL A 132 29.36 13.84 -8.04
C VAL A 132 29.41 13.68 -6.54
N GLU A 133 28.88 12.57 -6.05
CA GLU A 133 29.05 12.12 -4.68
C GLU A 133 30.27 11.22 -4.60
N MET A 134 31.20 11.55 -3.72
CA MET A 134 32.46 10.83 -3.56
C MET A 134 32.39 9.95 -2.31
N ARG A 135 32.70 8.67 -2.49
CA ARG A 135 32.76 7.65 -1.42
C ARG A 135 34.14 6.99 -1.42
N ILE A 136 34.70 6.68 -0.26
CA ILE A 136 35.96 5.93 -0.13
C ILE A 136 35.60 4.55 0.36
N LYS A 137 36.20 3.55 -0.27
CA LYS A 137 36.18 2.18 0.18
C LYS A 137 37.51 1.87 0.86
N GLY A 138 37.52 1.97 2.18
CA GLY A 138 38.67 1.61 3.02
C GLY A 138 38.69 0.10 3.34
N LYS A 139 39.31 -0.26 4.47
CA LYS A 139 39.44 -1.64 5.01
C LYS A 139 38.10 -2.28 5.46
N GLY A 140 37.07 -2.22 4.62
CA GLY A 140 35.76 -2.84 4.82
C GLY A 140 34.59 -1.88 5.06
N GLU A 141 34.83 -0.56 5.10
CA GLU A 141 33.79 0.46 5.27
C GLU A 141 33.76 1.40 4.06
N ILE A 142 32.54 1.71 3.58
CA ILE A 142 32.30 2.72 2.56
C ILE A 142 31.88 4.00 3.28
N LYS A 143 32.70 5.04 3.22
CA LYS A 143 32.42 6.34 3.83
C LYS A 143 32.18 7.40 2.77
N GLU A 144 31.15 8.22 2.95
CA GLU A 144 30.91 9.41 2.13
C GLU A 144 31.84 10.55 2.57
N ILE A 145 32.61 11.12 1.63
CA ILE A 145 33.61 12.18 1.91
C ILE A 145 33.07 13.56 1.59
N GLY A 146 32.16 13.62 0.61
CA GLY A 146 31.58 14.88 0.19
C GLY A 146 30.82 14.76 -1.13
N ARG A 147 30.08 15.84 -1.40
CA ARG A 147 29.34 16.05 -2.65
C ARG A 147 29.86 17.31 -3.30
N SER A 148 30.12 17.23 -4.60
CA SER A 148 30.33 18.41 -5.42
C SER A 148 29.08 18.71 -6.23
N GLY A 149 28.66 19.97 -6.28
CA GLY A 149 27.47 20.45 -7.01
C GLY A 149 27.81 21.25 -8.26
N VAL A 150 28.97 20.99 -8.88
CA VAL A 150 29.39 21.67 -10.11
C VAL A 150 28.95 20.86 -11.32
N THR A 151 28.31 21.54 -12.26
CA THR A 151 27.82 20.93 -13.49
C THR A 151 28.97 20.60 -14.45
N VAL A 152 29.12 19.32 -14.80
CA VAL A 152 30.05 18.85 -15.84
C VAL A 152 29.27 18.60 -17.13
N ASN A 153 29.45 19.50 -18.10
CA ASN A 153 28.84 19.34 -19.42
C ASN A 153 29.55 18.26 -20.25
N PRO A 154 28.85 17.62 -21.20
CA PRO A 154 29.45 16.68 -22.15
C PRO A 154 30.74 17.22 -22.80
N GLY A 155 31.81 16.44 -22.74
CA GLY A 155 33.13 16.79 -23.29
C GLY A 155 33.99 17.69 -22.38
N ASN A 156 33.46 18.18 -21.27
CA ASN A 156 34.23 18.98 -20.31
C ASN A 156 34.82 18.10 -19.19
N THR A 157 35.89 18.62 -18.60
CA THR A 157 36.55 18.06 -17.42
C THR A 157 36.53 19.09 -16.31
N GLU A 158 36.05 18.68 -15.13
CA GLU A 158 36.07 19.50 -13.92
C GLU A 158 36.92 18.81 -12.85
N THR A 159 37.56 19.60 -12.00
CA THR A 159 38.43 19.07 -10.93
C THR A 159 37.90 19.47 -9.56
N TYR A 160 37.80 18.50 -8.67
CA TYR A 160 37.29 18.65 -7.31
C TYR A 160 38.40 18.44 -6.29
N GLU A 161 38.40 19.24 -5.22
CA GLU A 161 39.26 19.00 -4.06
C GLU A 161 38.60 17.95 -3.15
N LEU A 162 39.37 16.94 -2.74
CA LEU A 162 38.94 15.96 -1.74
C LEU A 162 39.01 16.60 -0.35
N ILE A 163 37.90 16.52 0.39
CA ILE A 163 37.72 17.25 1.66
C ILE A 163 38.30 16.47 2.85
N GLU A 164 38.40 15.13 2.77
CA GLU A 164 38.89 14.28 3.87
C GLU A 164 40.15 13.48 3.51
N GLY A 165 40.87 13.04 4.55
CA GLY A 165 42.16 12.34 4.51
C GLY A 165 42.11 11.03 3.74
N VAL A 166 42.28 11.13 2.42
CA VAL A 166 42.50 10.01 1.50
C VAL A 166 43.97 9.64 1.55
N ASP A 167 44.26 8.38 1.86
CA ASP A 167 45.61 7.84 1.82
C ASP A 167 45.91 7.26 0.42
N SER A 168 47.16 7.36 -0.04
CA SER A 168 47.58 6.74 -1.30
C SER A 168 47.29 5.23 -1.27
N GLY A 169 46.56 4.74 -2.27
CA GLY A 169 46.08 3.35 -2.36
C GLY A 169 44.62 3.15 -1.95
N ASP A 170 43.93 4.16 -1.43
CA ASP A 170 42.49 4.09 -1.20
C ASP A 170 41.71 4.05 -2.52
N THR A 171 40.61 3.30 -2.53
CA THR A 171 39.69 3.26 -3.69
C THR A 171 38.59 4.30 -3.51
N ILE A 172 38.54 5.28 -4.39
CA ILE A 172 37.49 6.29 -4.46
C ILE A 172 36.42 5.82 -5.44
N ILE A 173 35.16 5.91 -5.04
CA ILE A 173 33.98 5.63 -5.84
C ILE A 173 33.25 6.95 -6.06
N ALA A 174 33.07 7.33 -7.31
CA ALA A 174 32.33 8.52 -7.73
C ALA A 174 30.96 8.08 -8.25
N VAL A 175 29.88 8.57 -7.62
CA VAL A 175 28.50 8.33 -8.04
C VAL A 175 27.93 9.62 -8.64
N PRO A 176 27.38 9.59 -9.86
CA PRO A 176 26.88 10.80 -10.52
C PRO A 176 25.58 11.30 -9.88
N ILE A 177 25.43 12.61 -9.85
CA ILE A 177 24.22 13.32 -9.41
C ILE A 177 23.64 14.03 -10.62
N LEU A 178 22.36 13.80 -10.89
CA LEU A 178 21.62 14.41 -11.97
C LEU A 178 20.60 15.40 -11.39
N LEU A 179 20.45 16.55 -12.03
CA LEU A 179 19.27 17.39 -11.81
C LEU A 179 18.13 16.84 -12.66
N GLY A 180 17.05 16.46 -11.99
CA GLY A 180 15.76 16.30 -12.64
C GLY A 180 14.90 17.53 -12.42
N GLU A 181 13.86 17.62 -13.24
CA GLU A 181 12.80 18.59 -13.15
C GLU A 181 11.54 17.85 -12.77
N THR A 182 10.82 18.41 -11.82
CA THR A 182 9.42 18.08 -11.57
C THR A 182 8.56 19.19 -12.18
N ASN A 183 7.24 19.03 -12.22
CA ASN A 183 6.32 20.07 -12.71
C ASN A 183 6.43 21.39 -11.92
N THR A 184 7.06 21.35 -10.73
CA THR A 184 7.09 22.48 -9.80
C THR A 184 8.50 22.88 -9.34
N GLU A 185 9.49 21.99 -9.35
CA GLU A 185 10.83 22.29 -8.85
C GLU A 185 11.94 21.47 -9.54
N LYS A 186 13.19 21.96 -9.50
CA LYS A 186 14.36 21.16 -9.91
C LYS A 186 14.91 20.41 -8.71
N VAL A 187 14.98 19.09 -8.79
CA VAL A 187 15.40 18.22 -7.69
C VAL A 187 16.67 17.47 -8.09
N ALA A 188 17.68 17.51 -7.21
CA ALA A 188 18.90 16.71 -7.38
C ALA A 188 18.63 15.26 -6.99
N HIS A 189 18.96 14.34 -7.89
CA HIS A 189 18.84 12.90 -7.72
C HIS A 189 20.22 12.26 -7.82
N VAL A 190 20.59 11.48 -6.80
CA VAL A 190 21.82 10.70 -6.79
C VAL A 190 21.52 9.36 -7.42
N CYS A 191 22.27 8.97 -8.46
CA CYS A 191 22.10 7.67 -9.10
C CYS A 191 22.50 6.52 -8.16
N ASP A 192 22.10 5.30 -8.50
CA ASP A 192 22.50 4.11 -7.75
C ASP A 192 24.02 3.88 -7.79
N SER A 193 24.53 3.18 -6.77
CA SER A 193 25.97 2.89 -6.64
C SER A 193 26.53 2.04 -7.77
N ASP A 194 25.68 1.34 -8.52
CA ASP A 194 26.07 0.47 -9.62
C ASP A 194 26.57 1.26 -10.85
N TYR A 195 26.13 2.51 -10.99
CA TYR A 195 26.65 3.46 -11.99
C TYR A 195 27.89 4.21 -11.49
N GLY A 196 28.35 3.90 -10.27
CA GLY A 196 29.52 4.51 -9.69
C GLY A 196 30.81 3.97 -10.30
N ILE A 197 31.72 4.84 -10.69
CA ILE A 197 33.04 4.46 -11.19
C ILE A 197 34.04 4.51 -10.05
N SER A 198 34.93 3.52 -9.97
CA SER A 198 35.98 3.48 -8.95
C SER A 198 37.36 3.74 -9.54
N THR A 199 38.15 4.59 -8.89
CA THR A 199 39.57 4.78 -9.18
C THR A 199 40.39 4.61 -7.91
N ILE A 200 41.64 4.20 -8.08
CA ILE A 200 42.62 4.21 -6.99
C ILE A 200 43.18 5.63 -6.91
N TYR A 201 43.35 6.13 -5.68
CA TYR A 201 44.05 7.38 -5.43
C TYR A 201 45.56 7.14 -5.45
N GLU A 202 46.25 7.76 -6.42
CA GLU A 202 47.71 7.74 -6.55
C GLU A 202 48.37 8.85 -5.72
#